data_AF-A0A238ZSB5-F1
#
_entry.id   AF-A0A238ZSB5-F1
#
_cell.length_a   1.000
_cell.length_b   1.000
_cell.length_c   1.000
_cell.angle_alpha   90.00
_cell.angle_beta   90.00
_cell.angle_gamma   90.00
#
_symmetry.space_group_name_H-M   'P 1'
#
loop_
_entity.id
_entity.type
_entity.pdbx_description
1 polymer ?
#
loop_
_entity_poly.entity_id
_entity_poly.type
_entity_poly.pdbx_seq_one_letter_code
_entity_poly.pdbx_strand_id
1 'polypeptide(L)'
;MDDHDLVRYLTRCIETDNHAYAYVLDRFGGEALLDSQLPMLDMVESLARDWQAMDPADERYVGLTHALRVITQAYSRPLVEG
;
A
#
# COMPACT_ATOMS: atom_id res chain seq x y z
N MET A 1 0.99 11.91 12.96
CA MET A 1 1.60 11.19 11.82
C MET A 1 1.55 12.16 10.66
N ASP A 2 2.71 12.58 10.17
CA ASP A 2 2.79 13.44 8.97
C ASP A 2 2.71 12.59 7.68
N ASP A 3 2.72 13.24 6.52
CA ASP A 3 2.59 12.53 5.23
C ASP A 3 3.77 11.61 4.94
N HIS A 4 4.96 11.94 5.45
CA HIS A 4 6.14 11.10 5.28
C HIS A 4 6.07 9.85 6.18
N ASP A 5 5.52 9.98 7.37
CA ASP A 5 5.24 8.84 8.26
C ASP A 5 4.16 7.93 7.69
N LEU A 6 3.14 8.49 7.04
CA LEU A 6 2.09 7.74 6.32
C LEU A 6 2.67 6.89 5.19
N VAL A 7 3.52 7.48 4.35
CA VAL A 7 4.19 6.75 3.27
C VAL A 7 5.08 5.64 3.81
N ARG A 8 5.85 5.92 4.88
CA ARG A 8 6.69 4.90 5.53
C ARG A 8 5.86 3.75 6.10
N TYR A 9 4.70 4.04 6.68
CA TYR A 9 3.76 3.03 7.17
C TYR A 9 3.24 2.15 6.03
N LEU A 10 2.79 2.77 4.93
CA LEU A 10 2.33 2.05 3.74
C LEU A 10 3.41 1.15 3.14
N THR A 11 4.66 1.63 3.02
CA THR A 11 5.79 0.81 2.55
C THR A 11 5.99 -0.42 3.43
N ARG A 12 5.91 -0.27 4.75
CA ARG A 12 6.07 -1.40 5.68
C ARG A 12 4.92 -2.41 5.59
N CYS A 13 3.69 -1.95 5.37
CA CYS A 13 2.55 -2.82 5.08
C CYS A 13 2.80 -3.63 3.80
N ILE A 14 3.24 -2.98 2.72
CA ILE A 14 3.59 -3.63 1.45
C ILE A 14 4.66 -4.69 1.66
N GLU A 15 5.74 -4.39 2.38
CA GLU A 15 6.81 -5.37 2.67
C GLU A 15 6.31 -6.56 3.48
N THR A 16 5.43 -6.33 4.45
CA THR A 16 4.84 -7.38 5.29
C THR A 16 3.93 -8.30 4.47
N ASP A 17 3.10 -7.71 3.61
CA ASP A 17 2.22 -8.44 2.71
C ASP A 17 3.05 -9.23 1.68
N ASN A 18 4.12 -8.65 1.13
CA ASN A 18 5.09 -9.33 0.27
C ASN A 18 5.72 -10.57 0.91
N HIS A 19 6.06 -10.49 2.21
CA HIS A 19 6.52 -11.65 2.95
C HIS A 19 5.43 -12.72 3.14
N ALA A 20 4.18 -12.31 3.39
CA ALA A 20 3.05 -13.24 3.45
C ALA A 20 2.80 -13.90 2.08
N TYR A 21 2.99 -13.20 0.96
CA TYR A 21 2.86 -13.75 -0.39
C TYR A 21 3.95 -14.75 -0.74
N ALA A 22 5.21 -14.47 -0.41
CA ALA A 22 6.29 -15.42 -0.61
C ALA A 22 5.99 -16.73 0.13
N TYR A 23 5.44 -16.64 1.33
CA TYR A 23 4.98 -17.80 2.10
C TYR A 23 3.79 -18.51 1.44
N VAL A 24 2.76 -17.79 0.98
CA VAL A 24 1.59 -18.40 0.33
C VAL A 24 1.96 -19.07 -0.99
N LEU A 25 2.77 -18.42 -1.81
CA LEU A 25 3.27 -18.95 -3.08
C LEU A 25 4.06 -20.25 -2.86
N ASP A 26 4.99 -20.23 -1.91
CA ASP A 26 5.80 -21.40 -1.56
C ASP A 26 4.94 -22.55 -1.01
N ARG A 27 3.92 -22.22 -0.19
CA ARG A 27 3.15 -23.23 0.54
C ARG A 27 1.94 -23.79 -0.19
N PHE A 28 1.26 -22.96 -0.99
CA PHE A 28 -0.05 -23.25 -1.60
C PHE A 28 -0.07 -23.12 -3.14
N GLY A 29 1.01 -22.59 -3.74
CA GLY A 29 1.15 -22.46 -5.19
C GLY A 29 0.50 -21.20 -5.77
N GLY A 30 0.87 -20.88 -7.01
CA GLY A 30 0.54 -19.59 -7.65
C GLY A 30 -0.95 -19.34 -7.91
N GLU A 31 -1.80 -20.37 -7.95
CA GLU A 31 -3.25 -20.15 -8.11
C GLU A 31 -3.89 -19.55 -6.85
N ALA A 32 -3.34 -19.82 -5.66
CA ALA A 32 -3.79 -19.20 -4.42
C ALA A 32 -3.50 -17.68 -4.35
N LEU A 33 -2.61 -17.18 -5.22
CA LEU A 33 -2.33 -15.76 -5.34
C LEU A 33 -3.38 -15.01 -6.17
N LEU A 34 -4.09 -15.68 -7.07
CA LEU A 34 -5.09 -15.04 -7.95
C LEU A 34 -6.29 -14.51 -7.18
N ASP A 35 -6.61 -15.11 -6.03
CA ASP A 35 -7.65 -14.64 -5.10
C ASP A 35 -7.16 -13.53 -4.13
N SER A 36 -5.86 -13.22 -4.15
CA SER A 36 -5.30 -12.17 -3.29
C SER A 36 -5.37 -10.79 -3.96
N GLN A 37 -5.61 -9.73 -3.19
CA GLN A 37 -5.86 -8.35 -3.65
C GLN A 37 -4.60 -7.64 -4.23
N LEU A 38 -3.79 -8.36 -5.03
CA LEU A 38 -2.49 -7.95 -5.57
C LEU A 38 -2.47 -6.65 -6.37
N PRO A 39 -3.47 -6.30 -7.21
CA PRO A 39 -3.41 -5.08 -8.02
C PRO A 39 -3.37 -3.79 -7.19
N MET A 40 -3.84 -3.86 -5.95
CA MET A 40 -3.87 -2.70 -5.05
C MET A 40 -2.49 -2.37 -4.48
N LEU A 41 -1.61 -3.36 -4.26
CA LEU A 41 -0.31 -3.11 -3.64
C LEU A 41 0.70 -2.49 -4.60
N ASP A 42 0.78 -3.02 -5.82
CA ASP A 42 1.62 -2.42 -6.88
C ASP A 42 1.18 -0.98 -7.18
N MET A 43 -0.13 -0.72 -7.13
CA MET A 43 -0.68 0.63 -7.28
C MET A 43 -0.26 1.55 -6.13
N VAL A 44 -0.36 1.10 -4.87
CA VAL A 44 0.05 1.91 -3.70
C VAL A 44 1.55 2.19 -3.73
N GLU A 45 2.36 1.21 -4.11
CA GLU A 45 3.81 1.39 -4.23
C GLU A 45 4.15 2.41 -5.31
N SER A 46 3.52 2.33 -6.48
CA SER A 46 3.71 3.30 -7.56
C SER A 46 3.31 4.71 -7.12
N LEU A 47 2.15 4.86 -6.46
CA LEU A 47 1.68 6.16 -5.95
C LEU A 47 2.61 6.74 -4.88
N ALA A 48 3.18 5.90 -4.01
CA ALA A 48 4.14 6.33 -3.01
C ALA A 48 5.46 6.81 -3.63
N ARG A 49 5.98 6.10 -4.64
CA ARG A 49 7.18 6.53 -5.37
C ARG A 49 6.94 7.84 -6.13
N ASP A 50 5.79 7.96 -6.80
CA ASP A 50 5.42 9.18 -7.51
C ASP A 50 5.32 10.35 -6.53
N TRP A 51 4.75 10.15 -5.35
CA TRP A 51 4.64 11.19 -4.31
C TRP A 51 6.01 11.64 -3.78
N GLN A 52 6.94 10.71 -3.54
CA GLN A 52 8.29 11.01 -3.07
C GLN A 52 9.12 11.79 -4.10
N ALA A 53 8.91 11.52 -5.39
CA ALA A 53 9.64 12.16 -6.48
C ALA A 53 9.00 13.48 -6.95
N MET A 54 7.74 13.73 -6.59
CA MET A 54 6.97 14.89 -7.04
C MET A 54 7.33 16.15 -6.25
N ASP A 55 7.53 17.26 -6.96
CA ASP A 55 7.71 18.58 -6.36
C ASP A 55 6.44 18.96 -5.58
N PRO A 56 6.52 19.37 -4.30
CA PRO A 56 5.37 19.86 -3.54
C PRO A 56 4.62 21.05 -4.17
N ALA A 57 5.26 21.79 -5.08
CA ALA A 57 4.62 22.85 -5.85
C ALA A 57 3.79 22.35 -7.04
N ASP A 58 3.89 21.07 -7.41
CA ASP A 58 3.08 20.46 -8.47
C ASP A 58 1.61 20.41 -8.04
N GLU A 59 0.70 20.83 -8.93
CA GLU A 59 -0.74 20.89 -8.66
C GLU A 59 -1.35 19.53 -8.30
N ARG A 60 -0.71 18.42 -8.73
CA ARG A 60 -1.17 17.05 -8.45
C ARG A 60 -0.79 16.56 -7.06
N TYR A 61 0.17 17.21 -6.40
CA TYR A 61 0.73 16.77 -5.12
C TYR A 61 -0.35 16.66 -4.02
N VAL A 62 -1.28 17.61 -3.97
CA VAL A 62 -2.39 17.60 -3.01
C VAL A 62 -3.34 16.42 -3.24
N GLY A 63 -3.69 16.16 -4.50
CA GLY A 63 -4.56 15.04 -4.87
C GLY A 63 -3.92 13.69 -4.56
N LEU A 64 -2.64 13.53 -4.88
CA LEU A 64 -1.88 12.32 -4.60
C LEU A 64 -1.72 12.07 -3.09
N THR A 65 -1.44 13.13 -2.31
CA THR A 65 -1.41 13.06 -0.85
C THR A 65 -2.76 12.63 -0.27
N HIS A 66 -3.86 13.18 -0.79
CA HIS A 66 -5.20 12.81 -0.35
C HIS A 66 -5.51 11.34 -0.64
N ALA A 67 -5.18 10.85 -1.84
CA ALA A 67 -5.36 9.44 -2.21
C ALA A 67 -4.60 8.49 -1.27
N LEU A 68 -3.32 8.78 -0.98
CA LEU A 68 -2.51 7.98 -0.05
C LEU A 68 -3.10 7.95 1.38
N ARG A 69 -3.65 9.08 1.86
CA ARG A 69 -4.35 9.14 3.16
C ARG A 69 -5.58 8.25 3.20
N VAL A 70 -6.43 8.30 2.17
CA VAL A 70 -7.64 7.47 2.07
C VAL A 70 -7.28 5.98 2.03
N ILE A 71 -6.28 5.60 1.23
CA ILE A 71 -5.77 4.24 1.16
C ILE A 71 -5.29 3.78 2.55
N THR A 72 -4.51 4.60 3.24
CA THR A 72 -4.02 4.25 4.58
C THR A 72 -5.16 4.02 5.57
N GLN A 73 -6.22 4.84 5.52
CA GLN A 73 -7.41 4.63 6.36
C GLN A 73 -8.12 3.32 6.06
N ALA A 74 -8.11 2.85 4.81
CA ALA A 74 -8.68 1.55 4.44
C ALA A 74 -7.88 0.38 5.06
N TYR A 75 -6.55 0.49 5.13
CA TYR A 75 -5.70 -0.48 5.84
C TYR A 75 -5.87 -0.43 7.37
N SER A 76 -6.14 0.75 7.93
CA SER A 76 -6.33 0.95 9.38
C SER A 76 -7.70 0.50 9.92
N ARG A 77 -8.60 -0.04 9.07
CA ARG A 77 -9.89 -0.53 9.54
C ARG A 77 -9.67 -1.81 10.36
N PRO A 78 -10.24 -1.95 11.58
CA PRO A 78 -10.05 -3.16 12.37
C PRO A 78 -10.61 -4.35 11.59
N LEU A 79 -9.84 -5.42 11.50
CA LEU A 79 -10.41 -6.76 11.32
C LEU A 79 -11.51 -6.88 12.37
N VAL A 80 -12.75 -7.04 11.91
CA VAL A 80 -13.89 -7.30 12.78
C VAL A 80 -13.50 -8.49 13.66
N GLU A 81 -13.35 -8.27 14.97
CA GLU A 81 -13.25 -9.35 15.93
C GLU A 81 -14.56 -10.13 15.85
N GLY A 82 -14.45 -11.37 15.36
CA GLY A 82 -15.52 -12.37 15.38
C GLY A 82 -15.56 -13.10 16.72
#